data_AF-A0A8S3F203-F1
#
_entry.id   AF-A0A8S3F203-F1
#
_cell.length_a   1.000
_cell.length_b   1.000
_cell.length_c   1.000
_cell.angle_alpha   90.00
_cell.angle_beta   90.00
_cell.angle_gamma   90.00
#
_symmetry.space_group_name_H-M   'P 1'
#
loop_
_entity.id
_entity.type
_entity.pdbx_description
1 polymer ?
#
loop_
_entity_poly.entity_id
_entity_poly.type
_entity_poly.pdbx_seq_one_letter_code
_entity_poly.pdbx_strand_id
1 'polypeptide(L)'
;IQLMSEPGRYFTSESTMLICNIIARRTHNKDYSSEEEEEVECHTRITKEEDEKDLIRKADILYYINDGIYGTFNAIIFDQKLFYVNYMRKDMKKEEEQEYKSVIFGPTCDGIDCISNSISLPLLNIGDYLWFSNVGSYTNSCATSFNGFKTKKYFFIWRS
;
A
#
# COMPACT_ATOMS: atom_id res chain seq x y z
N ILE A 1 -18.24 42.81 -9.17
CA ILE A 1 -17.61 42.03 -8.08
C ILE A 1 -16.74 40.99 -8.73
N GLN A 2 -15.46 40.92 -8.38
CA GLN A 2 -14.54 39.88 -8.86
C GLN A 2 -14.34 38.88 -7.73
N LEU A 3 -14.65 37.62 -7.99
CA LEU A 3 -14.52 36.51 -7.03
C LEU A 3 -13.35 35.64 -7.48
N MET A 4 -12.45 35.33 -6.55
CA MET A 4 -11.31 34.43 -6.78
C MET A 4 -11.33 33.29 -5.76
N SER A 5 -10.72 32.17 -6.12
CA SER A 5 -10.54 30.99 -5.26
C SER A 5 -9.15 30.38 -5.45
N GLU A 6 -8.75 29.50 -4.54
CA GLU A 6 -7.43 28.82 -4.55
C GLU A 6 -7.60 27.30 -4.59
N PRO A 7 -8.10 26.70 -5.70
CA PRO A 7 -8.28 25.26 -5.77
C PRO A 7 -6.93 24.57 -5.98
N GLY A 8 -6.52 23.71 -5.05
CA GLY A 8 -5.36 22.81 -5.19
C GLY A 8 -5.75 21.44 -5.73
N ARG A 9 -6.13 20.53 -4.82
CA ARG A 9 -6.55 19.14 -5.10
C ARG A 9 -7.51 19.00 -6.27
N TYR A 10 -8.43 19.96 -6.42
CA TYR A 10 -9.43 19.99 -7.49
C TYR A 10 -8.83 19.78 -8.89
N PHE A 11 -7.67 20.39 -9.18
CA PHE A 11 -7.02 20.26 -10.49
C PHE A 11 -6.14 19.03 -10.63
N THR A 12 -5.58 18.51 -9.54
CA THR A 12 -4.47 17.55 -9.60
C THR A 12 -4.81 16.16 -9.10
N SER A 13 -5.88 15.96 -8.34
CA SER A 13 -6.16 14.66 -7.71
C SER A 13 -6.18 13.52 -8.73
N GLU A 14 -7.00 13.64 -9.76
CA GLU A 14 -7.27 12.58 -10.76
C GLU A 14 -6.30 12.59 -11.95
N SER A 15 -5.39 13.58 -12.03
CA SER A 15 -4.48 13.71 -13.17
C SER A 15 -3.38 12.66 -13.22
N THR A 16 -3.15 11.97 -12.09
CA THR A 16 -2.01 11.08 -11.92
C THR A 16 -2.46 9.71 -11.43
N MET A 17 -1.90 8.68 -12.06
CA MET A 17 -1.95 7.29 -11.62
C MET A 17 -0.56 6.86 -11.21
N LEU A 18 -0.48 6.06 -10.15
CA LEU A 18 0.74 5.40 -9.73
C LEU A 18 0.68 3.92 -10.09
N ILE A 19 1.77 3.40 -10.64
CA ILE A 19 2.02 1.97 -10.79
C ILE A 19 3.25 1.60 -9.95
N CYS A 20 3.09 0.58 -9.11
CA CYS A 20 4.12 0.00 -8.27
C CYS A 20 4.34 -1.47 -8.66
N ASN A 21 5.56 -1.95 -8.47
CA ASN A 21 5.91 -3.35 -8.69
C ASN A 21 5.97 -4.08 -7.35
N ILE A 22 5.47 -5.31 -7.30
CA ILE A 22 5.67 -6.22 -6.18
C ILE A 22 7.11 -6.72 -6.21
N ILE A 23 7.91 -6.28 -5.25
CA ILE A 23 9.34 -6.60 -5.14
C ILE A 23 9.60 -7.82 -4.26
N ALA A 24 8.71 -8.11 -3.32
CA ALA A 24 8.77 -9.32 -2.51
C ALA A 24 7.36 -9.75 -2.07
N ARG A 25 7.23 -11.04 -1.76
CA ARG A 25 6.01 -11.65 -1.23
C ARG A 25 6.39 -12.64 -0.14
N ARG A 26 5.63 -12.66 0.95
CA ARG A 26 5.68 -13.72 1.97
C ARG A 26 4.29 -14.33 2.12
N THR A 27 4.21 -15.65 2.18
CA THR A 27 2.97 -16.39 2.39
C THR A 27 3.04 -17.03 3.77
N HIS A 28 1.99 -16.90 4.59
CA HIS A 28 1.88 -17.62 5.85
C HIS A 28 1.37 -19.04 5.56
N ASN A 29 2.13 -20.06 5.95
CA ASN A 29 1.65 -21.43 5.93
C ASN A 29 0.77 -21.65 7.16
N LYS A 30 -0.51 -21.98 6.94
CA LYS A 30 -1.46 -22.34 8.02
C LYS A 30 -1.20 -23.71 8.64
N ASP A 31 -0.24 -24.46 8.11
CA ASP A 31 0.04 -25.85 8.52
C ASP A 31 0.79 -25.97 9.87
N TYR A 32 1.08 -24.86 10.56
CA TYR A 32 1.85 -24.84 11.82
C TYR A 32 1.12 -24.20 13.01
N SER A 33 -0.20 -23.99 12.94
CA SER A 33 -0.97 -23.36 14.04
C SER A 33 -2.03 -24.30 14.64
N SER A 34 -1.62 -25.52 15.01
CA SER A 34 -2.44 -26.41 15.86
C SER A 34 -1.75 -26.85 17.14
N GLU A 35 -0.63 -26.24 17.53
CA GLU A 35 0.05 -26.57 18.79
C GLU A 35 0.38 -25.29 19.58
N GLU A 36 -0.37 -25.14 20.68
CA GLU A 36 -0.10 -24.36 21.91
C GLU A 36 -0.03 -22.83 21.80
N GLU A 37 -1.19 -22.20 22.03
CA GLU A 37 -1.30 -20.82 22.51
C GLU A 37 -0.75 -20.74 23.94
N GLU A 38 0.55 -20.51 24.11
CA GLU A 38 1.06 -19.94 25.36
C GLU A 38 0.81 -18.43 25.35
N GLU A 39 -0.22 -18.01 26.09
CA GLU A 39 -0.45 -16.61 26.46
C GLU A 39 0.75 -16.08 27.27
N VAL A 40 1.73 -15.49 26.59
CA VAL A 40 2.72 -14.64 27.26
C VAL A 40 2.04 -13.30 27.53
N GLU A 41 1.40 -13.21 28.69
CA GLU A 41 0.70 -12.03 29.17
C GLU A 41 1.69 -10.90 29.52
N CYS A 42 2.21 -10.21 28.50
CA CYS A 42 2.89 -8.94 28.71
C CYS A 42 1.84 -7.84 28.90
N HIS A 43 1.66 -7.41 30.15
CA HIS A 43 0.75 -6.32 30.52
C HIS A 43 1.18 -5.02 29.82
N THR A 44 0.57 -4.74 28.68
CA THR A 44 0.73 -3.47 27.97
C THR A 44 -0.66 -2.89 27.71
N ARG A 45 -0.82 -1.57 27.92
CA ARG A 45 -2.08 -0.86 27.71
C ARG A 45 -2.63 -1.16 26.31
N ILE A 46 -3.85 -1.68 26.24
CA ILE A 46 -4.61 -1.87 25.01
C ILE A 46 -4.61 -0.56 24.21
N THR A 47 -3.92 -0.56 23.09
CA THR A 47 -3.83 0.56 22.12
C THR A 47 -4.07 0.01 20.72
N LYS A 48 -4.46 0.87 19.77
CA LYS A 48 -4.74 0.53 18.36
C LYS A 48 -3.64 -0.28 17.65
N GLU A 49 -2.44 -0.34 18.22
CA GLU A 49 -1.29 -1.10 17.72
C GLU A 49 -1.45 -2.63 17.85
N GLU A 50 -2.22 -3.12 18.83
CA GLU A 50 -2.44 -4.57 19.01
C GLU A 50 -3.32 -5.12 17.87
N ASP A 51 -4.39 -4.40 17.51
CA ASP A 51 -5.29 -4.76 16.41
C ASP A 51 -4.55 -4.87 15.07
N GLU A 52 -3.61 -3.96 14.81
CA GLU A 52 -2.87 -3.92 13.54
C GLU A 52 -1.85 -5.08 13.43
N LYS A 53 -1.14 -5.39 14.52
CA LYS A 53 -0.23 -6.54 14.57
C LYS A 53 -0.98 -7.86 14.38
N ASP A 54 -2.18 -7.97 14.93
CA ASP A 54 -3.03 -9.14 14.77
C ASP A 54 -3.55 -9.32 13.35
N LEU A 55 -3.89 -8.23 12.65
CA LEU A 55 -4.25 -8.29 11.24
C LEU A 55 -3.08 -8.79 10.38
N ILE A 56 -1.86 -8.32 10.65
CA ILE A 56 -0.65 -8.77 9.94
C ILE A 56 -0.37 -10.27 10.20
N ARG A 57 -0.56 -10.74 11.44
CA ARG A 57 -0.41 -12.16 11.80
C ARG A 57 -1.47 -13.06 11.15
N LYS A 58 -2.70 -12.55 11.01
CA LYS A 58 -3.83 -13.27 10.40
C LYS A 58 -3.87 -13.18 8.87
N ALA A 59 -3.00 -12.37 8.27
CA ALA A 59 -2.91 -12.23 6.83
C ALA A 59 -2.33 -13.50 6.19
N ASP A 60 -2.96 -13.97 5.12
CA ASP A 60 -2.49 -15.11 4.35
C ASP A 60 -1.23 -14.74 3.56
N ILE A 61 -1.17 -13.50 3.04
CA ILE A 61 -0.10 -13.01 2.17
C ILE A 61 0.34 -11.60 2.55
N LEU A 62 1.65 -11.38 2.52
CA LEU A 62 2.29 -10.08 2.73
C LEU A 62 2.98 -9.68 1.42
N TYR A 63 2.60 -8.55 0.85
CA TYR A 63 3.21 -7.98 -0.35
C TYR A 63 4.07 -6.77 0.01
N TYR A 64 5.26 -6.70 -0.58
CA TYR A 64 6.14 -5.54 -0.48
C TYR A 64 6.23 -4.90 -1.85
N ILE A 65 5.96 -3.60 -1.92
CA ILE A 65 6.05 -2.85 -3.17
C ILE A 65 7.18 -1.82 -3.14
N ASN A 66 7.57 -1.35 -4.32
CA ASN A 66 8.69 -0.42 -4.48
C ASN A 66 8.40 1.06 -4.15
N ASP A 67 7.30 1.36 -3.46
CA ASP A 67 7.01 2.69 -2.93
C ASP A 67 6.18 2.60 -1.65
N GLY A 68 6.38 3.55 -0.74
CA GLY A 68 5.82 3.47 0.61
C GLY A 68 5.33 4.81 1.14
N ILE A 69 5.08 4.85 2.44
CA ILE A 69 4.63 6.03 3.17
C ILE A 69 5.67 7.14 3.12
N TYR A 70 6.96 6.83 3.09
CA TYR A 70 8.00 7.85 2.92
C TYR A 70 8.03 8.45 1.50
N GLY A 71 7.36 7.81 0.55
CA GLY A 71 7.24 8.20 -0.85
C GLY A 71 5.86 8.78 -1.17
N THR A 72 5.10 8.17 -2.10
CA THR A 72 3.77 8.69 -2.50
C THR A 72 2.71 8.52 -1.41
N PHE A 73 2.80 7.45 -0.63
CA PHE A 73 1.79 7.11 0.37
C PHE A 73 1.90 7.94 1.66
N ASN A 74 2.76 8.96 1.71
CA ASN A 74 2.79 9.91 2.82
C ASN A 74 1.42 10.57 3.07
N ALA A 75 0.59 10.66 2.03
CA ALA A 75 -0.77 11.16 2.09
C ALA A 75 -1.66 10.33 3.03
N ILE A 76 -1.31 9.07 3.33
CA ILE A 76 -2.01 8.28 4.36
C ILE A 76 -1.86 8.97 5.73
N ILE A 77 -0.64 9.40 6.07
CA ILE A 77 -0.34 10.04 7.35
C ILE A 77 -0.77 11.51 7.36
N PHE A 78 -0.36 12.29 6.35
CA PHE A 78 -0.51 13.75 6.37
C PHE A 78 -1.86 14.24 5.85
N ASP A 79 -2.51 13.46 4.98
CA ASP A 79 -3.72 13.86 4.27
C ASP A 79 -4.92 12.93 4.54
N GLN A 80 -4.73 11.92 5.40
CA GLN A 80 -5.72 10.88 5.72
C GLN A 80 -6.36 10.25 4.46
N LYS A 81 -5.56 10.15 3.40
CA LYS A 81 -6.03 9.72 2.09
C LYS A 81 -6.18 8.20 2.03
N LEU A 82 -7.33 7.75 1.56
CA LEU A 82 -7.56 6.34 1.24
C LEU A 82 -7.12 6.06 -0.20
N PHE A 83 -6.44 4.94 -0.40
CA PHE A 83 -5.98 4.49 -1.70
C PHE A 83 -6.73 3.22 -2.10
N TYR A 84 -7.27 3.23 -3.32
CA TYR A 84 -7.89 2.04 -3.91
C TYR A 84 -6.83 1.25 -4.66
N VAL A 85 -6.62 0.01 -4.23
CA VAL A 85 -5.63 -0.89 -4.82
C VAL A 85 -6.26 -1.61 -5.99
N ASN A 86 -5.61 -1.50 -7.14
CA ASN A 86 -5.91 -2.33 -8.29
C ASN A 86 -4.64 -3.12 -8.64
N TYR A 87 -4.79 -4.24 -9.35
CA TYR A 87 -3.66 -5.08 -9.72
C TYR A 87 -3.65 -5.38 -11.22
N MET A 88 -2.48 -5.71 -11.73
CA MET A 88 -2.26 -6.16 -13.09
C MET A 88 -1.14 -7.19 -13.11
N ARG A 89 -1.45 -8.40 -13.57
CA ARG A 89 -0.47 -9.46 -13.76
C ARG A 89 0.37 -9.20 -14.99
N LYS A 90 1.64 -9.57 -14.94
CA LYS A 90 2.55 -9.45 -16.08
C LYS A 90 2.09 -10.27 -17.29
N ASP A 91 1.49 -11.42 -17.05
CA ASP A 91 1.00 -12.33 -18.10
C ASP A 91 -0.38 -11.94 -18.64
N MET A 92 -1.00 -10.86 -18.14
CA MET A 92 -2.31 -10.32 -18.55
C MET A 92 -3.49 -11.31 -18.45
N LYS A 93 -3.29 -12.50 -17.89
CA LYS A 93 -4.35 -13.49 -17.66
C LYS A 93 -5.25 -13.04 -16.52
N LYS A 94 -6.56 -13.01 -16.80
CA LYS A 94 -7.61 -12.89 -15.79
C LYS A 94 -8.23 -14.26 -15.61
N GLU A 95 -7.78 -14.96 -14.58
CA GLU A 95 -8.42 -16.18 -14.12
C GLU A 95 -9.20 -15.82 -12.85
N GLU A 96 -10.44 -16.30 -12.73
CA GLU A 96 -11.21 -16.18 -11.49
C GLU A 96 -10.54 -17.09 -10.46
N GLU A 97 -9.75 -16.47 -9.59
CA GLU A 97 -8.97 -17.15 -8.58
C GLU A 97 -9.47 -16.83 -7.18
N GLN A 98 -9.15 -17.75 -6.27
CA GLN A 98 -9.33 -17.55 -4.85
C GLN A 98 -8.62 -16.27 -4.40
N GLU A 99 -9.35 -15.41 -3.69
CA GLU A 99 -8.76 -14.25 -3.04
C GLU A 99 -8.24 -14.61 -1.64
N TYR A 100 -7.17 -13.95 -1.25
CA TYR A 100 -6.47 -14.14 0.00
C TYR A 100 -6.44 -12.83 0.79
N LYS A 101 -6.56 -12.93 2.11
CA LYS A 101 -6.38 -11.76 2.98
C LYS A 101 -4.92 -11.35 2.93
N SER A 102 -4.69 -10.15 2.42
CA SER A 102 -3.38 -9.65 2.09
C SER A 102 -3.09 -8.34 2.82
N VAL A 103 -1.80 -8.09 3.08
CA VAL A 103 -1.29 -6.82 3.62
C VAL A 103 -0.24 -6.29 2.65
N ILE A 104 -0.22 -4.97 2.45
CA ILE A 104 0.70 -4.30 1.54
C ILE A 104 1.62 -3.38 2.33
N PHE A 105 2.92 -3.63 2.24
CA PHE A 105 3.99 -2.81 2.80
C PHE A 105 4.74 -2.05 1.71
N GLY A 106 5.31 -0.90 2.12
CA GLY A 106 6.31 -0.21 1.33
C GLY A 106 7.68 -0.90 1.39
N PRO A 107 8.70 -0.30 0.75
CA PRO A 107 10.01 -0.91 0.57
C PRO A 107 10.94 -0.76 1.79
N THR A 108 10.55 0.01 2.80
CA THR A 108 11.43 0.29 3.94
C THR A 108 11.38 -0.80 5.00
N CYS A 109 12.42 -0.86 5.84
CA CYS A 109 12.45 -1.75 7.00
C CYS A 109 11.65 -1.22 8.20
N ASP A 110 10.85 -0.16 8.02
CA ASP A 110 10.03 0.39 9.09
C ASP A 110 8.66 -0.32 9.14
N GLY A 111 8.25 -0.73 10.33
CA GLY A 111 6.98 -1.41 10.54
C GLY A 111 5.77 -0.52 10.26
N ILE A 112 5.93 0.82 10.37
CA ILE A 112 4.85 1.76 10.05
C ILE A 112 4.67 1.96 8.54
N ASP A 113 5.58 1.48 7.69
CA ASP A 113 5.50 1.58 6.23
C ASP A 113 4.48 0.57 5.66
N CYS A 114 3.25 0.65 6.17
CA CYS A 114 2.12 -0.21 5.84
C CYS A 114 1.07 0.61 5.07
N ILE A 115 0.79 0.21 3.83
CA ILE A 115 -0.13 0.92 2.94
C ILE A 115 -1.57 0.44 3.13
N SER A 116 -1.73 -0.87 3.35
CA SER A 116 -3.03 -1.48 3.60
C SER A 116 -2.86 -2.68 4.51
N ASN A 117 -3.56 -2.68 5.64
CA ASN A 117 -3.51 -3.69 6.69
C ASN A 117 -4.51 -4.85 6.49
N SER A 118 -5.41 -4.76 5.53
CA SER A 118 -6.34 -5.84 5.18
C SER A 118 -6.98 -5.56 3.82
N ILE A 119 -6.61 -6.36 2.82
CA ILE A 119 -7.22 -6.31 1.49
C ILE A 119 -7.36 -7.72 0.91
N SER A 120 -8.47 -7.97 0.22
CA SER A 120 -8.67 -9.20 -0.53
C SER A 120 -8.01 -9.06 -1.91
N LEU A 121 -7.01 -9.89 -2.20
CA LEU A 121 -6.33 -9.91 -3.49
C LEU A 121 -6.14 -11.36 -3.95
N PRO A 122 -6.18 -11.63 -5.27
CA PRO A 122 -5.74 -12.93 -5.76
C PRO A 122 -4.25 -13.13 -5.47
N LEU A 123 -3.76 -14.35 -5.68
CA LEU A 123 -2.33 -14.62 -5.60
C LEU A 123 -1.59 -13.82 -6.70
N LEU A 124 -0.74 -12.90 -6.29
CA LEU A 124 0.13 -12.11 -7.17
C LEU A 124 1.57 -12.55 -6.98
N ASN A 125 2.38 -12.43 -8.04
CA ASN A 125 3.77 -12.83 -8.05
C ASN A 125 4.69 -11.61 -8.00
N ILE A 126 5.95 -11.86 -7.62
CA ILE A 126 7.00 -10.85 -7.72
C ILE A 126 7.15 -10.46 -9.20
N GLY A 127 7.14 -9.15 -9.48
CA GLY A 127 7.11 -8.64 -10.85
C GLY A 127 5.73 -8.24 -11.37
N ASP A 128 4.64 -8.62 -10.67
CA ASP A 128 3.30 -8.11 -10.95
C ASP A 128 3.14 -6.67 -10.44
N TYR A 129 2.14 -5.98 -10.98
CA TYR A 129 1.93 -4.56 -10.72
C TYR A 129 0.72 -4.32 -9.86
N LEU A 130 0.85 -3.40 -8.90
CA LEU A 130 -0.26 -2.74 -8.24
C LEU A 130 -0.38 -1.32 -8.77
N TRP A 131 -1.58 -0.83 -9.02
CA TRP A 131 -1.79 0.54 -9.45
C TRP A 131 -2.88 1.23 -8.65
N PHE A 132 -2.71 2.54 -8.52
CA PHE A 132 -3.49 3.43 -7.66
C PHE A 132 -3.87 4.66 -8.47
N SER A 133 -5.17 4.93 -8.58
CA SER A 133 -5.70 6.16 -9.16
C SER A 133 -5.67 7.30 -8.16
N ASN A 134 -5.94 8.51 -8.67
CA ASN A 134 -6.20 9.69 -7.89
C ASN A 134 -5.03 10.09 -6.97
N VAL A 135 -3.79 9.92 -7.43
CA VAL A 135 -2.59 10.14 -6.60
C VAL A 135 -1.89 11.47 -6.86
N GLY A 136 -2.50 12.43 -7.57
CA GLY A 136 -1.77 13.63 -8.02
C GLY A 136 -1.68 14.77 -6.99
N SER A 137 -2.44 14.72 -5.89
CA SER A 137 -2.47 15.76 -4.86
C SER A 137 -1.86 15.30 -3.54
N TYR A 138 -0.99 16.11 -2.93
CA TYR A 138 -0.40 15.88 -1.60
C TYR A 138 0.32 14.54 -1.42
N THR A 139 0.84 14.01 -2.53
CA THR A 139 1.63 12.79 -2.56
C THR A 139 3.09 13.16 -2.76
N ASN A 140 3.55 13.25 -4.01
CA ASN A 140 4.95 13.51 -4.31
C ASN A 140 5.48 14.85 -3.76
N SER A 141 4.61 15.83 -3.50
CA SER A 141 4.98 17.11 -2.90
C SER A 141 5.65 16.96 -1.53
N CYS A 142 5.32 15.90 -0.79
CA CYS A 142 5.82 15.63 0.56
C CYS A 142 6.67 14.34 0.62
N ALA A 143 7.03 13.77 -0.53
CA ALA A 143 7.84 12.56 -0.61
C ALA A 143 9.29 12.85 -0.21
N THR A 144 9.91 11.89 0.45
CA THR A 144 11.31 11.94 0.88
C THR A 144 12.10 10.79 0.25
N SER A 145 13.43 10.87 0.30
CA SER A 145 14.32 9.80 -0.12
C SER A 145 14.83 8.97 1.06
N PHE A 146 13.96 8.72 2.05
CA PHE A 146 14.30 7.89 3.21
C PHE A 146 14.74 6.49 2.76
N ASN A 147 15.73 5.90 3.44
CA ASN A 147 16.44 4.67 3.03
C ASN A 147 17.06 4.69 1.62
N GLY A 148 17.24 5.87 1.02
CA GLY A 148 17.88 6.02 -0.30
C GLY A 148 16.99 5.60 -1.48
N PHE A 149 15.71 5.29 -1.24
CA PHE A 149 14.76 5.02 -2.31
C PHE A 149 14.48 6.31 -3.09
N LYS A 150 14.73 6.29 -4.40
CA LYS A 150 14.52 7.46 -5.27
C LYS A 150 13.05 7.56 -5.66
N THR A 151 12.57 8.80 -5.73
CA THR A 151 11.26 9.13 -6.29
C THR A 151 11.21 8.89 -7.80
N LYS A 152 9.98 8.72 -8.29
CA LYS A 152 9.64 7.94 -9.48
C LYS A 152 9.94 8.64 -10.80
N LYS A 153 9.90 7.86 -11.88
CA LYS A 153 9.90 8.35 -13.26
C LYS A 153 8.48 8.78 -13.65
N TYR A 154 8.33 10.00 -14.16
CA TYR A 154 7.05 10.53 -14.64
C TYR A 154 6.89 10.31 -16.14
N PHE A 155 5.69 9.88 -16.54
CA PHE A 155 5.29 9.81 -17.93
C PHE A 155 4.04 10.67 -18.10
N PHE A 156 4.16 11.75 -18.87
CA PHE A 156 3.05 12.64 -19.17
C PHE A 156 2.37 12.18 -20.45
N ILE A 157 1.06 11.93 -20.37
CA ILE A 157 0.23 11.52 -21.49
C ILE A 157 -0.76 12.64 -21.75
N TRP A 158 -0.71 13.22 -22.94
CA TRP A 158 -1.72 14.17 -23.39
C TRP A 158 -2.81 13.41 -24.16
N ARG A 159 -4.07 13.56 -23.74
CA ARG A 159 -5.21 13.01 -24.46
C ARG A 159 -5.97 14.16 -25.12
N SER A 160 -5.97 14.18 -26.45
CA SER A 160 -6.75 15.11 -27.26
C SER A 160 -8.20 14.67 -27.40
#